data_AF-A0A2S6GJG3-F1
#
_entry.id   AF-A0A2S6GJG3-F1
#
_cell.length_a   1.000
_cell.length_b   1.000
_cell.length_c   1.000
_cell.angle_alpha   90.00
_cell.angle_beta   90.00
_cell.angle_gamma   90.00
#
_symmetry.space_group_name_H-M   'P 1'
#
loop_
_entity.id
_entity.type
_entity.pdbx_description
1 polymer ?
#
loop_
_entity_poly.entity_id
_entity_poly.type
_entity_poly.pdbx_seq_one_letter_code
_entity_poly.pdbx_strand_id
1 'polypeptide(L)'
;MTPRWLREAARLAAEHGRTRTANAVERLSAGRERQAWRVTVVGEPGAGKTTLITRLLGREGLPGVEVVEAPWEPGGPPLEAVTDTDGVLLTVPATGVWGAAQARLLEDAVAAHVPSVAVVVTMLDRVGPAERGRVLSHTSARTGRVILLSGPGPAPDDPARTAIRSFVADSAPVPERARLRARRIAAQVADQCTAMATSATETIADARRVHSVQSAEFDPDASANRAWDLLRSQLAARQLGLIGRVGDTLRTARVAALGRLRAERARTLDAKTWWRGELVDLLRAELVAQAERTERLILSGFTSDASWLESEVRRLHPDGEAARPMGALTLRVAASSEDGVLGEVVARGGDAESRLPAVVAGDALDQVVEGCAGVVVRQAWKLLDAAYEPLFADLVDRQRAWAVARENSGEREQRVDWHTLARAATALAGSINAALRSS
;
A
#
# COMPACT_ATOMS: atom_id res chain seq x y z
N MET A 1 -25.29 -30.97 19.00
CA MET A 1 -25.75 -29.88 18.10
C MET A 1 -24.72 -28.76 18.13
N THR A 2 -24.10 -28.47 16.99
CA THR A 2 -23.04 -27.47 16.87
C THR A 2 -23.60 -26.05 17.08
N PRO A 3 -23.03 -25.25 18.00
CA PRO A 3 -23.39 -23.85 18.16
C PRO A 3 -23.35 -23.06 16.85
N ARG A 4 -24.26 -22.10 16.72
CA ARG A 4 -24.32 -21.21 15.54
C ARG A 4 -22.99 -20.49 15.29
N TRP A 5 -22.36 -19.95 16.33
CA TRP A 5 -21.12 -19.20 16.21
C TRP A 5 -19.94 -20.05 15.70
N LEU A 6 -19.90 -21.35 16.00
CA LEU A 6 -18.87 -22.26 15.45
C LEU A 6 -19.02 -22.41 13.93
N ARG A 7 -20.25 -22.64 13.46
CA ARG A 7 -20.55 -22.75 12.03
C ARG A 7 -20.26 -21.45 11.29
N GLU A 8 -20.58 -20.32 11.93
CA GLU A 8 -20.36 -19.00 11.35
C GLU A 8 -18.87 -18.65 11.24
N ALA A 9 -18.06 -18.97 12.24
CA ALA A 9 -16.61 -18.81 12.19
C ALA A 9 -15.97 -19.68 11.10
N ALA A 10 -16.37 -20.95 10.99
CA ALA A 10 -15.87 -21.86 9.96
C ALA A 10 -16.23 -21.37 8.55
N ARG A 11 -17.47 -20.92 8.36
CA ARG A 11 -17.94 -20.35 7.08
C ARG A 11 -17.13 -19.11 6.69
N LEU A 12 -16.96 -18.15 7.60
CA LEU A 12 -16.19 -16.92 7.33
C LEU A 12 -14.75 -17.24 6.93
N ALA A 13 -14.11 -18.19 7.62
CA ALA A 13 -12.76 -18.63 7.29
C ALA A 13 -12.70 -19.28 5.90
N ALA A 14 -13.65 -20.14 5.54
CA ALA A 14 -13.71 -20.82 4.25
C ALA A 14 -13.97 -19.84 3.08
N GLU A 15 -14.94 -18.94 3.22
CA GLU A 15 -15.30 -17.93 2.21
C GLU A 15 -14.11 -17.02 1.83
N HIS A 16 -13.12 -16.87 2.72
CA HIS A 16 -11.96 -16.01 2.51
C HIS A 16 -10.63 -16.78 2.41
N GLY A 17 -10.69 -18.07 2.08
CA GLY A 17 -9.51 -18.90 1.80
C GLY A 17 -8.60 -19.13 3.02
N ARG A 18 -9.09 -18.96 4.25
CA ARG A 18 -8.34 -19.18 5.50
C ARG A 18 -8.47 -20.64 5.95
N THR A 19 -8.00 -21.56 5.10
CA THR A 19 -8.16 -23.02 5.29
C THR A 19 -7.62 -23.52 6.64
N ARG A 20 -6.50 -22.98 7.13
CA ARG A 20 -5.94 -23.34 8.45
C ARG A 20 -6.90 -22.99 9.59
N THR A 21 -7.52 -21.82 9.56
CA THR A 21 -8.48 -21.37 10.58
C THR A 21 -9.77 -22.17 10.50
N ALA A 22 -10.27 -22.45 9.29
CA ALA A 22 -11.43 -23.32 9.10
C ALA A 22 -11.21 -24.72 9.71
N ASN A 23 -10.08 -25.35 9.39
CA ASN A 23 -9.70 -26.66 9.94
C ASN A 23 -9.51 -26.60 11.46
N ALA A 24 -8.98 -25.51 12.01
CA ALA A 24 -8.87 -25.34 13.46
C ALA A 24 -10.24 -25.27 14.14
N VAL A 25 -11.18 -24.47 13.61
CA VAL A 25 -12.55 -24.38 14.14
C VAL A 25 -13.28 -25.72 14.06
N GLU A 26 -13.09 -26.47 12.98
CA GLU A 26 -13.66 -27.81 12.82
C GLU A 26 -13.12 -28.81 13.86
N ARG A 27 -11.79 -28.83 14.08
CA ARG A 27 -11.17 -29.64 15.13
C ARG A 27 -11.73 -29.30 16.52
N LEU A 28 -11.87 -28.01 16.82
CA LEU A 28 -12.46 -27.57 18.09
C LEU A 28 -13.92 -27.99 18.24
N SER A 29 -14.69 -27.94 17.15
CA SER A 29 -16.07 -28.45 17.13
C SER A 29 -16.13 -29.95 17.43
N ALA A 30 -15.24 -30.74 16.84
CA ALA A 30 -15.16 -32.19 17.10
C ALA A 30 -14.76 -32.50 18.55
N GLY A 31 -13.82 -31.73 19.12
CA GLY A 31 -13.36 -31.90 20.50
C GLY A 31 -14.45 -31.63 21.56
N ARG A 32 -15.46 -30.81 21.24
CA ARG A 32 -16.53 -30.43 22.17
C ARG A 32 -17.29 -31.63 22.75
N GLU A 33 -17.57 -32.64 21.92
CA GLU A 33 -18.44 -33.77 22.25
C GLU A 33 -17.68 -34.93 22.96
N ARG A 34 -16.38 -34.76 23.23
CA ARG A 34 -15.55 -35.77 23.90
C ARG A 34 -16.09 -36.09 25.31
N GLN A 35 -16.31 -37.36 25.62
CA GLN A 35 -16.78 -37.75 26.95
C GLN A 35 -15.67 -37.70 28.00
N ALA A 36 -14.44 -38.09 27.64
CA ALA A 36 -13.29 -38.06 28.54
C ALA A 36 -12.70 -36.65 28.69
N TRP A 37 -12.16 -36.35 29.87
CA TRP A 37 -11.33 -35.17 30.13
C TRP A 37 -9.90 -35.47 29.70
N ARG A 38 -9.43 -34.82 28.64
CA ARG A 38 -8.10 -35.11 28.11
C ARG A 38 -7.04 -34.29 28.85
N VAL A 39 -6.00 -34.95 29.35
CA VAL A 39 -4.83 -34.32 29.97
C VAL A 39 -3.59 -34.71 29.20
N THR A 40 -2.89 -33.74 28.64
CA THR A 40 -1.65 -33.97 27.90
C THR A 40 -0.45 -33.84 28.84
N VAL A 41 0.44 -34.82 28.81
CA VAL A 41 1.74 -34.77 29.50
C VAL A 41 2.82 -34.38 28.49
N VAL A 42 3.52 -33.30 28.78
CA VAL A 42 4.46 -32.65 27.85
C VAL A 42 5.78 -32.36 28.57
N GLY A 43 6.90 -32.42 27.87
CA GLY A 43 8.23 -32.21 28.45
C GLY A 43 9.34 -32.76 27.58
N GLU A 44 10.57 -32.31 27.82
CA GLU A 44 11.74 -32.70 27.04
C GLU A 44 11.98 -34.23 27.03
N PRO A 45 12.73 -34.76 26.04
CA PRO A 45 13.23 -36.12 26.08
C PRO A 45 13.99 -36.36 27.40
N GLY A 46 13.67 -37.46 28.08
CA GLY A 46 14.27 -37.76 29.39
C GLY A 46 13.66 -37.01 30.58
N ALA A 47 12.66 -36.15 30.41
CA ALA A 47 11.97 -35.48 31.53
C ALA A 47 11.09 -36.42 32.39
N GLY A 48 11.04 -37.72 32.06
CA GLY A 48 10.29 -38.71 32.83
C GLY A 48 8.78 -38.77 32.52
N LYS A 49 8.33 -38.29 31.36
CA LYS A 49 6.91 -38.31 30.93
C LYS A 49 6.26 -39.69 31.02
N THR A 50 6.80 -40.68 30.32
CA THR A 50 6.26 -42.06 30.31
C THR A 50 6.22 -42.67 31.71
N THR A 51 7.27 -42.43 32.51
CA THR A 51 7.32 -42.87 33.91
C THR A 51 6.25 -42.18 34.75
N LEU A 52 6.05 -40.87 34.58
CA LEU A 52 4.98 -40.12 35.23
C LEU A 52 3.61 -40.68 34.86
N ILE A 53 3.34 -40.90 33.57
CA ILE A 53 2.05 -41.45 33.10
C ILE A 53 1.81 -42.83 33.70
N THR A 54 2.80 -43.72 33.64
CA THR A 54 2.71 -45.08 34.19
C THR A 54 2.41 -45.04 35.69
N ARG A 55 3.10 -44.18 36.44
CA ARG A 55 2.88 -44.01 37.88
C ARG A 55 1.53 -43.36 38.17
N LEU A 56 1.11 -42.38 37.38
CA LEU A 56 -0.15 -41.66 37.55
C LEU A 56 -1.35 -42.55 37.30
N LEU A 57 -1.37 -43.28 36.18
CA LEU A 57 -2.46 -44.17 35.80
C LEU A 57 -2.51 -45.42 36.69
N GLY A 58 -1.36 -46.00 37.05
CA GLY A 58 -1.33 -47.29 37.74
C GLY A 58 -2.08 -48.38 36.95
N ARG A 59 -2.68 -49.35 37.64
CA ARG A 59 -3.48 -50.41 37.00
C ARG A 59 -4.92 -49.99 36.67
N GLU A 60 -5.47 -49.03 37.41
CA GLU A 60 -6.90 -48.70 37.38
C GLU A 60 -7.24 -47.46 36.52
N GLY A 61 -6.22 -46.72 36.06
CA GLY A 61 -6.43 -45.47 35.33
C GLY A 61 -7.06 -44.38 36.19
N LEU A 62 -7.60 -43.34 35.53
CA LEU A 62 -8.38 -42.28 36.18
C LEU A 62 -9.76 -42.22 35.53
N PRO A 63 -10.86 -42.32 36.29
CA PRO A 63 -12.21 -42.44 35.73
C PRO A 63 -12.59 -41.20 34.92
N GLY A 64 -12.94 -41.43 33.65
CA GLY A 64 -13.33 -40.38 32.71
C GLY A 64 -12.21 -39.40 32.36
N VAL A 65 -10.95 -39.73 32.64
CA VAL A 65 -9.77 -38.91 32.26
C VAL A 65 -8.93 -39.70 31.27
N GLU A 66 -8.58 -39.06 30.16
CA GLU A 66 -7.68 -39.61 29.14
C GLU A 66 -6.32 -38.91 29.29
N VAL A 67 -5.28 -39.64 29.70
CA VAL A 67 -3.93 -39.08 29.79
C VAL A 67 -3.16 -39.43 28.53
N VAL A 68 -2.65 -38.43 27.82
CA VAL A 68 -1.95 -38.58 26.53
C VAL A 68 -0.53 -38.05 26.65
N GLU A 69 0.46 -38.80 26.17
CA GLU A 69 1.84 -38.30 26.06
C GLU A 69 2.01 -37.51 24.76
N ALA A 70 2.53 -36.30 24.83
CA ALA A 70 2.91 -35.54 23.64
C ALA A 70 4.39 -35.75 23.29
N PRO A 71 4.71 -35.85 21.98
CA PRO A 71 6.10 -35.83 21.53
C PRO A 71 6.73 -34.46 21.80
N TRP A 72 8.06 -34.44 21.89
CA TRP A 72 8.84 -33.21 21.99
C TRP A 72 9.81 -33.14 20.82
N GLU A 73 9.64 -32.12 19.98
CA GLU A 73 10.43 -31.93 18.77
C GLU A 73 11.54 -30.87 19.00
N PRO A 74 12.55 -30.79 18.10
CA PRO A 74 13.50 -29.68 18.09
C PRO A 74 12.74 -28.35 17.87
N GLY A 75 12.53 -27.60 18.95
CA GLY A 75 11.73 -26.36 18.94
C GLY A 75 10.60 -26.33 19.96
N GLY A 76 10.26 -27.47 20.57
CA GLY A 76 9.22 -27.61 21.57
C GLY A 76 8.19 -28.69 21.19
N PRO A 77 7.12 -28.85 21.98
CA PRO A 77 6.02 -29.75 21.65
C PRO A 77 5.13 -29.17 20.54
N PRO A 78 4.36 -30.02 19.83
CA PRO A 78 3.40 -29.54 18.84
C PRO A 78 2.29 -28.72 19.52
N LEU A 79 1.78 -27.70 18.82
CA LEU A 79 0.70 -26.82 19.34
C LEU A 79 -0.59 -27.61 19.64
N GLU A 80 -0.81 -28.73 18.94
CA GLU A 80 -1.87 -29.69 19.20
C GLU A 80 -1.86 -30.20 20.65
N ALA A 81 -0.68 -30.30 21.28
CA ALA A 81 -0.52 -30.77 22.65
C ALA A 81 -1.29 -29.90 23.66
N VAL A 82 -1.46 -28.60 23.36
CA VAL A 82 -2.16 -27.64 24.22
C VAL A 82 -3.51 -27.19 23.66
N THR A 83 -3.73 -27.26 22.35
CA THR A 83 -4.99 -26.82 21.73
C THR A 83 -6.08 -27.89 21.76
N ASP A 84 -5.73 -29.18 21.71
CA ASP A 84 -6.70 -30.29 21.73
C ASP A 84 -6.82 -30.99 23.10
N THR A 85 -6.50 -30.28 24.18
CA THR A 85 -6.49 -30.86 25.53
C THR A 85 -7.30 -30.04 26.52
N ASP A 86 -7.83 -30.70 27.53
CA ASP A 86 -8.55 -30.06 28.60
C ASP A 86 -7.62 -29.75 29.79
N GLY A 87 -6.43 -30.36 29.86
CA GLY A 87 -5.40 -30.03 30.84
C GLY A 87 -3.98 -30.35 30.37
N VAL A 88 -2.98 -29.68 30.95
CA VAL A 88 -1.56 -29.86 30.63
C VAL A 88 -0.75 -30.12 31.88
N LEU A 89 0.06 -31.18 31.84
CA LEU A 89 1.11 -31.48 32.82
C LEU A 89 2.47 -31.31 32.15
N LEU A 90 3.17 -30.21 32.46
CA LEU A 90 4.51 -29.93 31.97
C LEU A 90 5.56 -30.56 32.89
N THR A 91 6.24 -31.60 32.43
CA THR A 91 7.26 -32.30 33.19
C THR A 91 8.62 -31.63 33.02
N VAL A 92 9.28 -31.34 34.14
CA VAL A 92 10.64 -30.79 34.18
C VAL A 92 11.48 -31.66 35.12
N PRO A 93 12.63 -32.22 34.70
CA PRO A 93 13.46 -32.98 35.61
C PRO A 93 14.09 -32.05 36.65
N ALA A 94 14.26 -32.52 37.89
CA ALA A 94 14.80 -31.72 38.99
C ALA A 94 16.22 -31.20 38.74
N THR A 95 16.98 -31.90 37.89
CA THR A 95 18.33 -31.52 37.44
C THR A 95 18.31 -30.73 36.12
N GLY A 96 17.12 -30.51 35.54
CA GLY A 96 16.94 -29.80 34.30
C GLY A 96 16.98 -28.29 34.50
N VAL A 97 17.40 -27.58 33.46
CA VAL A 97 17.33 -26.12 33.43
C VAL A 97 15.97 -25.70 32.90
N TRP A 98 15.32 -24.76 33.59
CA TRP A 98 14.12 -24.11 33.04
C TRP A 98 14.52 -23.24 31.85
N GLY A 99 14.21 -23.71 30.65
CA GLY A 99 14.55 -23.07 29.39
C GLY A 99 13.41 -22.29 28.75
N ALA A 100 13.71 -21.69 27.59
CA ALA A 100 12.76 -20.92 26.81
C ALA A 100 11.61 -21.78 26.27
N ALA A 101 11.85 -23.05 25.96
CA ALA A 101 10.83 -23.95 25.43
C ALA A 101 9.74 -24.28 26.47
N GLN A 102 10.11 -24.47 27.74
CA GLN A 102 9.17 -24.69 28.85
C GLN A 102 8.34 -23.43 29.11
N ALA A 103 8.99 -22.25 29.13
CA ALA A 103 8.30 -20.97 29.31
C ALA A 103 7.28 -20.74 28.18
N ARG A 104 7.70 -20.93 26.93
CA ARG A 104 6.84 -20.79 25.75
C ARG A 104 5.66 -21.74 25.76
N LEU A 105 5.88 -23.02 26.10
CA LEU A 105 4.78 -23.97 26.21
C LEU A 105 3.74 -23.54 27.27
N LEU A 106 4.21 -22.98 28.37
CA LEU A 106 3.33 -22.50 29.42
C LEU A 106 2.49 -21.32 28.94
N GLU A 107 3.10 -20.39 28.21
CA GLU A 107 2.42 -19.28 27.55
C GLU A 107 1.42 -19.79 26.51
N ASP A 108 1.79 -20.78 25.67
CA ASP A 108 0.93 -21.38 24.66
C ASP A 108 -0.28 -22.08 25.30
N ALA A 109 -0.12 -22.76 26.45
CA ALA A 109 -1.22 -23.39 27.18
C ALA A 109 -2.20 -22.36 27.75
N VAL A 110 -1.69 -21.24 28.26
CA VAL A 110 -2.51 -20.12 28.75
C VAL A 110 -3.23 -19.45 27.58
N ALA A 111 -2.54 -19.18 26.46
CA ALA A 111 -3.11 -18.60 25.25
C ALA A 111 -4.17 -19.52 24.62
N ALA A 112 -4.00 -20.84 24.74
CA ALA A 112 -4.99 -21.83 24.32
C ALA A 112 -6.19 -21.96 25.29
N HIS A 113 -6.26 -21.13 26.34
CA HIS A 113 -7.31 -21.16 27.37
C HIS A 113 -7.46 -22.54 28.03
N VAL A 114 -6.35 -23.26 28.22
CA VAL A 114 -6.38 -24.55 28.92
C VAL A 114 -6.77 -24.31 30.38
N PRO A 115 -7.88 -24.89 30.87
CA PRO A 115 -8.39 -24.59 32.21
C PRO A 115 -7.50 -25.13 33.32
N SER A 116 -6.71 -26.17 33.04
CA SER A 116 -5.95 -26.91 34.05
C SER A 116 -4.50 -27.06 33.61
N VAL A 117 -3.59 -26.27 34.19
CA VAL A 117 -2.15 -26.34 33.85
C VAL A 117 -1.34 -26.51 35.13
N ALA A 118 -0.43 -27.49 35.14
CA ALA A 118 0.54 -27.68 36.21
C ALA A 118 1.92 -28.05 35.68
N VAL A 119 2.95 -27.66 36.44
CA VAL A 119 4.34 -28.07 36.23
C VAL A 119 4.67 -29.18 37.21
N VAL A 120 5.19 -30.29 36.73
CA VAL A 120 5.56 -31.46 37.53
C VAL A 120 7.08 -31.61 37.54
N VAL A 121 7.70 -31.42 38.70
CA VAL A 121 9.16 -31.59 38.87
C VAL A 121 9.49 -33.05 39.13
N THR A 122 9.97 -33.74 38.10
CA THR A 122 10.29 -35.17 38.15
C THR A 122 11.72 -35.41 38.63
N MET A 123 12.08 -36.66 38.93
CA MET A 123 13.46 -37.04 39.30
C MET A 123 14.04 -36.33 40.55
N LEU A 124 13.20 -35.88 41.48
CA LEU A 124 13.64 -35.25 42.73
C LEU A 124 14.47 -36.19 43.62
N ASP A 125 14.38 -37.50 43.41
CA ASP A 125 15.21 -38.52 44.04
C ASP A 125 16.70 -38.39 43.69
N ARG A 126 17.03 -37.77 42.54
CA ARG A 126 18.41 -37.49 42.12
C ARG A 126 19.03 -36.27 42.80
N VAL A 127 18.22 -35.49 43.51
CA VAL A 127 18.65 -34.29 44.24
C VAL A 127 18.64 -34.59 45.73
N GLY A 128 19.69 -34.16 46.44
CA GLY A 128 19.82 -34.37 47.87
C GLY A 128 18.62 -33.78 48.64
N PRO A 129 18.16 -34.40 49.76
CA PRO A 129 16.97 -33.94 50.49
C PRO A 129 17.00 -32.45 50.87
N ALA A 130 18.17 -31.93 51.23
CA ALA A 130 18.38 -30.52 51.60
C ALA A 130 18.23 -29.55 50.41
N GLU A 131 18.41 -30.02 49.18
CA GLU A 131 18.39 -29.19 47.96
C GLU A 131 17.02 -29.21 47.27
N ARG A 132 16.17 -30.22 47.53
CA ARG A 132 14.84 -30.35 46.89
C ARG A 132 13.98 -29.10 47.08
N GLY A 133 13.95 -28.54 48.29
CA GLY A 133 13.22 -27.31 48.57
C GLY A 133 13.72 -26.11 47.75
N ARG A 134 15.03 -26.04 47.50
CA ARG A 134 15.64 -24.99 46.65
C ARG A 134 15.26 -25.16 45.19
N VAL A 135 15.30 -26.39 44.67
CA VAL A 135 14.87 -26.69 43.28
C VAL A 135 13.41 -26.32 43.08
N LEU A 136 12.51 -26.76 43.97
CA LEU A 136 11.09 -26.43 43.87
C LEU A 136 10.84 -24.93 43.98
N SER A 137 11.51 -24.23 44.90
CA SER A 137 11.39 -22.77 45.03
C SER A 137 11.89 -22.05 43.77
N HIS A 138 13.00 -22.52 43.20
CA HIS A 138 13.57 -21.97 41.97
C HIS A 138 12.62 -22.15 40.77
N THR A 139 12.06 -23.35 40.59
CA THR A 139 11.09 -23.62 39.53
C THR A 139 9.81 -22.81 39.75
N SER A 140 9.30 -22.75 40.99
CA SER A 140 8.09 -22.00 41.35
C SER A 140 8.19 -20.52 40.97
N ALA A 141 9.34 -19.89 41.28
CA ALA A 141 9.59 -18.50 40.90
C ALA A 141 9.55 -18.25 39.39
N ARG A 142 9.85 -19.26 38.56
CA ARG A 142 9.83 -19.14 37.08
C ARG A 142 8.48 -19.52 36.47
N THR A 143 7.71 -20.39 37.12
CA THR A 143 6.37 -20.79 36.66
C THR A 143 5.29 -19.76 36.97
N GLY A 144 5.58 -18.79 37.84
CA GLY A 144 4.63 -17.75 38.22
C GLY A 144 3.42 -18.30 38.97
N ARG A 145 2.21 -18.06 38.46
CA ARG A 145 0.95 -18.46 39.11
C ARG A 145 0.51 -19.90 38.82
N VAL A 146 1.29 -20.64 38.04
CA VAL A 146 0.95 -22.00 37.66
C VAL A 146 1.27 -22.96 38.80
N ILE A 147 0.41 -23.96 39.00
CA ILE A 147 0.55 -24.93 40.07
C ILE A 147 1.83 -25.76 39.85
N LEU A 148 2.68 -25.82 40.88
CA LEU A 148 3.89 -26.63 40.89
C LEU A 148 3.65 -27.89 41.73
N LEU A 149 3.89 -29.05 41.15
CA LEU A 149 3.74 -30.36 41.78
C LEU A 149 5.07 -31.11 41.78
N SER A 150 5.32 -31.90 42.82
CA SER A 150 6.40 -32.88 42.81
C SER A 150 6.00 -34.09 41.96
N GLY A 151 6.94 -34.67 41.22
CA GLY A 151 6.74 -35.92 40.52
C GLY A 151 6.73 -37.12 41.49
N PRO A 152 5.94 -38.16 41.23
CA PRO A 152 5.85 -39.32 42.10
C PRO A 152 7.14 -40.14 42.03
N GLY A 153 7.66 -40.52 43.19
CA GLY A 153 8.71 -41.50 43.37
C GLY A 153 8.25 -42.94 43.06
N PRO A 154 9.10 -43.94 43.32
CA PRO A 154 8.80 -45.33 42.99
C PRO A 154 7.78 -45.98 43.94
N ALA A 155 7.54 -45.40 45.13
CA ALA A 155 6.62 -45.95 46.11
C ALA A 155 5.15 -45.85 45.61
N PRO A 156 4.34 -46.91 45.75
CA PRO A 156 2.94 -46.88 45.33
C PRO A 156 2.11 -45.83 46.09
N ASP A 157 2.52 -45.52 47.33
CA ASP A 157 1.83 -44.67 48.31
C ASP A 157 2.42 -43.25 48.36
N ASP A 158 3.20 -42.87 47.34
CA ASP A 158 3.87 -41.58 47.31
C ASP A 158 2.86 -40.41 47.34
N PRO A 159 2.95 -39.47 48.30
CA PRO A 159 2.02 -38.34 48.41
C PRO A 159 1.99 -37.47 47.15
N ALA A 160 3.08 -37.39 46.38
CA ALA A 160 3.11 -36.67 45.11
C ALA A 160 2.19 -37.30 44.06
N ARG A 161 2.04 -38.64 44.07
CA ARG A 161 1.09 -39.34 43.21
C ARG A 161 -0.34 -38.92 43.53
N THR A 162 -0.69 -38.91 44.82
CA THR A 162 -2.01 -38.49 45.30
C THR A 162 -2.28 -37.03 44.93
N ALA A 163 -1.29 -36.14 45.11
CA ALA A 163 -1.41 -34.72 44.77
C ALA A 163 -1.70 -34.50 43.27
N ILE A 164 -0.99 -35.18 42.37
CA ILE A 164 -1.24 -35.05 40.91
C ILE A 164 -2.60 -35.64 40.54
N ARG A 165 -3.00 -36.77 41.13
CA ARG A 165 -4.33 -37.35 40.90
C ARG A 165 -5.46 -36.42 41.37
N SER A 166 -5.31 -35.82 42.55
CA SER A 166 -6.25 -34.82 43.08
C SER A 166 -6.31 -33.64 42.13
N PHE A 167 -5.17 -33.06 41.75
CA PHE A 167 -5.13 -31.96 40.78
C PHE A 167 -5.88 -32.31 39.49
N VAL A 168 -5.61 -33.46 38.88
CA VAL A 168 -6.27 -33.87 37.64
C VAL A 168 -7.79 -34.07 37.83
N ALA A 169 -8.21 -34.67 38.94
CA ALA A 169 -9.63 -34.91 39.24
C ALA A 169 -10.39 -33.62 39.57
N ASP A 170 -9.78 -32.76 40.40
CA ASP A 170 -10.36 -31.52 40.92
C ASP A 170 -10.35 -30.40 39.89
N SER A 171 -9.41 -30.45 38.95
CA SER A 171 -9.27 -29.42 37.92
C SER A 171 -10.45 -29.37 36.93
N ALA A 172 -11.30 -30.40 36.91
CA ALA A 172 -12.63 -30.33 36.31
C ALA A 172 -13.56 -31.42 36.86
N PRO A 173 -14.43 -31.07 37.83
CA PRO A 173 -15.49 -31.95 38.29
C PRO A 173 -16.32 -32.45 37.10
N VAL A 174 -16.70 -33.73 37.10
CA VAL A 174 -17.49 -34.35 36.01
C VAL A 174 -18.64 -33.48 35.50
N PRO A 175 -19.51 -32.87 36.34
CA PRO A 175 -20.61 -32.04 35.84
C PRO A 175 -20.15 -30.75 35.15
N GLU A 176 -18.94 -30.28 35.42
CA GLU A 176 -18.42 -29.01 34.90
C GLU A 176 -17.58 -29.17 33.62
N ARG A 177 -17.07 -30.36 33.34
CA ARG A 177 -16.18 -30.64 32.19
C ARG A 177 -16.73 -30.11 30.87
N ALA A 178 -18.00 -30.40 30.59
CA ALA A 178 -18.65 -29.95 29.35
C ALA A 178 -18.72 -28.41 29.27
N ARG A 179 -19.00 -27.73 30.39
CA ARG A 179 -19.06 -26.27 30.48
C ARG A 179 -17.68 -25.63 30.33
N LEU A 180 -16.68 -26.16 31.04
CA LEU A 180 -15.29 -25.68 30.97
C LEU A 180 -14.74 -25.83 29.56
N ARG A 181 -14.96 -26.98 28.91
CA ARG A 181 -14.57 -27.19 27.52
C ARG A 181 -15.29 -26.26 26.55
N ALA A 182 -16.61 -26.07 26.72
CA ALA A 182 -17.36 -25.15 25.87
C ALA A 182 -16.85 -23.70 26.01
N ARG A 183 -16.49 -23.27 27.22
CA ARG A 183 -15.87 -21.95 27.47
C ARG A 183 -14.50 -21.83 26.79
N ARG A 184 -13.62 -22.83 26.95
CA ARG A 184 -12.31 -22.89 26.27
C ARG A 184 -12.44 -22.77 24.76
N ILE A 185 -13.28 -23.60 24.15
CA ILE A 185 -13.49 -23.61 22.69
C ILE A 185 -14.03 -22.27 22.21
N ALA A 186 -14.98 -21.68 22.94
CA ALA A 186 -15.49 -20.35 22.61
C ALA A 186 -14.40 -19.28 22.67
N ALA A 187 -13.57 -19.27 23.71
CA ALA A 187 -12.46 -18.34 23.83
C ALA A 187 -11.46 -18.49 22.67
N GLN A 188 -11.05 -19.72 22.35
CA GLN A 188 -10.16 -19.98 21.23
C GLN A 188 -10.74 -19.54 19.87
N VAL A 189 -12.04 -19.73 19.64
CA VAL A 189 -12.68 -19.25 18.39
C VAL A 189 -12.78 -17.73 18.37
N ALA A 190 -13.00 -17.07 19.50
CA ALA A 190 -12.94 -15.61 19.59
C ALA A 190 -11.53 -15.08 19.24
N ASP A 191 -10.48 -15.76 19.70
CA ASP A 191 -9.10 -15.42 19.35
C ASP A 191 -8.82 -15.61 17.86
N GLN A 192 -9.30 -16.70 17.26
CA GLN A 192 -9.19 -16.92 15.81
C GLN A 192 -9.94 -15.84 15.00
N CYS A 193 -11.13 -15.43 15.44
CA CYS A 193 -11.87 -14.34 14.80
C CYS A 193 -11.13 -13.00 14.93
N THR A 194 -10.54 -12.74 16.08
CA THR A 194 -9.71 -11.55 16.31
C THR A 194 -8.47 -11.56 15.42
N ALA A 195 -7.77 -12.69 15.33
CA ALA A 195 -6.61 -12.85 14.44
C ALA A 195 -6.99 -12.67 12.96
N MET A 196 -8.14 -13.17 12.52
CA MET A 196 -8.66 -12.92 11.16
C MET A 196 -8.93 -11.44 10.93
N ALA A 197 -9.57 -10.75 11.88
CA ALA A 197 -9.85 -9.32 11.78
C ALA A 197 -8.57 -8.49 11.75
N THR A 198 -7.58 -8.81 12.60
CA THR A 198 -6.27 -8.17 12.63
C THR A 198 -5.54 -8.40 11.30
N SER A 199 -5.44 -9.65 10.83
CA SER A 199 -4.79 -9.95 9.55
C SER A 199 -5.49 -9.27 8.37
N ALA A 200 -6.83 -9.20 8.36
CA ALA A 200 -7.56 -8.45 7.34
C ALA A 200 -7.28 -6.94 7.42
N THR A 201 -7.21 -6.37 8.63
CA THR A 201 -6.90 -4.95 8.84
C THR A 201 -5.46 -4.61 8.47
N GLU A 202 -4.51 -5.47 8.82
CA GLU A 202 -3.11 -5.38 8.39
C GLU A 202 -3.01 -5.53 6.89
N THR A 203 -3.73 -6.47 6.26
CA THR A 203 -3.80 -6.59 4.80
C THR A 203 -4.40 -5.35 4.17
N ILE A 204 -5.39 -4.70 4.79
CA ILE A 204 -5.93 -3.40 4.31
C ILE A 204 -4.90 -2.28 4.50
N ALA A 205 -4.20 -2.24 5.63
CA ALA A 205 -3.18 -1.22 5.93
C ALA A 205 -1.93 -1.39 5.06
N ASP A 206 -1.53 -2.62 4.80
CA ASP A 206 -0.46 -2.99 3.90
C ASP A 206 -0.92 -2.82 2.47
N ALA A 207 -2.14 -3.19 2.07
CA ALA A 207 -2.69 -2.81 0.77
C ALA A 207 -2.73 -1.28 0.63
N ARG A 208 -2.97 -0.49 1.68
CA ARG A 208 -2.87 0.97 1.62
C ARG A 208 -1.43 1.48 1.55
N ARG A 209 -0.49 0.88 2.29
CA ARG A 209 0.95 1.24 2.26
C ARG A 209 1.61 0.82 0.95
N VAL A 210 1.30 -0.38 0.49
CA VAL A 210 1.65 -0.94 -0.80
C VAL A 210 0.91 -0.21 -1.92
N HIS A 211 -0.34 0.26 -1.77
CA HIS A 211 -0.94 1.17 -2.75
C HIS A 211 -0.28 2.57 -2.70
N SER A 212 0.23 3.05 -1.56
CA SER A 212 1.01 4.30 -1.53
C SER A 212 2.42 4.18 -2.13
N VAL A 213 2.96 2.96 -2.29
CA VAL A 213 4.33 2.70 -2.81
C VAL A 213 4.35 1.95 -4.16
N GLN A 214 3.32 1.17 -4.49
CA GLN A 214 3.17 0.31 -5.69
C GLN A 214 1.97 0.68 -6.60
N SER A 215 1.15 1.70 -6.27
CA SER A 215 0.24 2.30 -7.28
C SER A 215 0.98 2.98 -8.44
N ALA A 216 2.31 2.92 -8.49
CA ALA A 216 3.11 3.24 -9.65
C ALA A 216 3.09 2.18 -10.77
N GLU A 217 2.79 0.89 -10.52
CA GLU A 217 3.17 -0.14 -11.52
C GLU A 217 2.09 -1.02 -12.17
N PHE A 218 1.04 -1.55 -11.53
CA PHE A 218 0.11 -2.45 -12.25
C PHE A 218 -1.36 -2.27 -11.86
N ASP A 219 -1.89 -1.11 -12.21
CA ASP A 219 -3.31 -0.95 -12.51
C ASP A 219 -3.36 -0.57 -14.00
N PRO A 220 -3.91 -1.40 -14.91
CA PRO A 220 -3.98 -1.08 -16.34
C PRO A 220 -4.82 0.19 -16.61
N ASP A 221 -5.79 0.51 -15.75
CA ASP A 221 -6.56 1.75 -15.83
C ASP A 221 -5.73 2.95 -15.38
N ALA A 222 -4.99 2.81 -14.28
CA ALA A 222 -4.06 3.85 -13.86
C ALA A 222 -2.85 3.97 -14.80
N SER A 223 -2.41 2.89 -15.43
CA SER A 223 -1.29 2.87 -16.39
C SER A 223 -1.69 3.57 -17.69
N ALA A 224 -2.88 3.28 -18.21
CA ALA A 224 -3.42 3.99 -19.37
C ALA A 224 -3.70 5.48 -19.05
N ASN A 225 -4.30 5.78 -17.89
CA ASN A 225 -4.48 7.17 -17.45
C ASN A 225 -3.14 7.89 -17.23
N ARG A 226 -2.13 7.22 -16.65
CA ARG A 226 -0.76 7.73 -16.55
C ARG A 226 -0.13 7.95 -17.92
N ALA A 227 -0.38 7.08 -18.89
CA ALA A 227 0.11 7.26 -20.25
C ALA A 227 -0.50 8.52 -20.89
N TRP A 228 -1.81 8.75 -20.71
CA TRP A 228 -2.46 9.99 -21.15
C TRP A 228 -1.93 11.24 -20.43
N ASP A 229 -1.75 11.18 -19.11
CA ASP A 229 -1.18 12.30 -18.34
C ASP A 229 0.30 12.55 -18.70
N LEU A 230 1.06 11.50 -18.99
CA LEU A 230 2.43 11.59 -19.47
C LEU A 230 2.48 12.24 -20.85
N LEU A 231 1.59 11.86 -21.78
CA LEU A 231 1.49 12.51 -23.08
C LEU A 231 1.16 14.00 -22.96
N ARG A 232 0.22 14.36 -22.08
CA ARG A 232 -0.14 15.76 -21.81
C ARG A 232 1.07 16.53 -21.26
N SER A 233 1.79 15.93 -20.32
CA SER A 233 2.99 16.52 -19.71
C SER A 233 4.12 16.68 -20.72
N GLN A 234 4.33 15.68 -21.59
CA GLN A 234 5.32 15.73 -22.65
C GLN A 234 4.96 16.78 -23.71
N LEU A 235 3.69 16.90 -24.11
CA LEU A 235 3.24 17.96 -25.02
C LEU A 235 3.48 19.35 -24.42
N ALA A 236 3.16 19.55 -23.13
CA ALA A 236 3.45 20.80 -22.42
C ALA A 236 4.95 21.10 -22.35
N ALA A 237 5.79 20.10 -22.08
CA ALA A 237 7.24 20.27 -22.08
C ALA A 237 7.78 20.67 -23.47
N ARG A 238 7.23 20.08 -24.54
CA ARG A 238 7.59 20.43 -25.93
C ARG A 238 7.15 21.84 -26.30
N GLN A 239 5.95 22.25 -25.90
CA GLN A 239 5.45 23.62 -26.04
C GLN A 239 6.38 24.61 -25.33
N LEU A 240 6.73 24.35 -24.05
CA LEU A 240 7.68 25.17 -23.29
C LEU A 240 9.06 25.23 -23.97
N GLY A 241 9.53 24.10 -24.52
CA GLY A 241 10.76 24.04 -25.30
C GLY A 241 10.71 24.91 -26.57
N LEU A 242 9.58 24.91 -27.27
CA LEU A 242 9.37 25.77 -28.45
C LEU A 242 9.28 27.25 -28.05
N ILE A 243 8.57 27.57 -26.96
CA ILE A 243 8.52 28.92 -26.37
C ILE A 243 9.95 29.40 -26.07
N GLY A 244 10.78 28.58 -25.43
CA GLY A 244 12.18 28.91 -25.15
C GLY A 244 12.96 29.24 -26.41
N ARG A 245 12.90 28.37 -27.43
CA ARG A 245 13.60 28.57 -28.72
C ARG A 245 13.15 29.84 -29.45
N VAL A 246 11.85 30.12 -29.46
CA VAL A 246 11.28 31.34 -30.03
C VAL A 246 11.78 32.56 -29.27
N GLY A 247 11.77 32.51 -27.93
CA GLY A 247 12.28 33.59 -27.07
C GLY A 247 13.75 33.88 -27.30
N ASP A 248 14.58 32.84 -27.40
CA ASP A 248 16.02 32.96 -27.70
C ASP A 248 16.27 33.54 -29.08
N THR A 249 15.50 33.10 -30.08
CA THR A 249 15.58 33.62 -31.45
C THR A 249 15.22 35.10 -31.49
N LEU A 250 14.12 35.50 -30.83
CA LEU A 250 13.68 36.89 -30.76
C LEU A 250 14.67 37.77 -30.00
N ARG A 251 15.23 37.30 -28.87
CA ARG A 251 16.26 38.03 -28.11
C ARG A 251 17.54 38.21 -28.91
N THR A 252 18.00 37.16 -29.59
CA THR A 252 19.20 37.18 -30.42
C THR A 252 19.01 38.12 -31.60
N ALA A 253 17.86 38.03 -32.29
CA ALA A 253 17.51 38.92 -33.39
C ALA A 253 17.49 40.38 -32.94
N ARG A 254 16.89 40.68 -31.78
CA ARG A 254 16.82 42.02 -31.19
C ARG A 254 18.21 42.59 -30.88
N VAL A 255 19.09 41.83 -30.23
CA VAL A 255 20.46 42.28 -29.93
C VAL A 255 21.23 42.58 -31.22
N ALA A 256 21.09 41.71 -32.22
CA ALA A 256 21.74 41.89 -33.51
C ALA A 256 21.17 43.11 -34.27
N ALA A 257 19.86 43.34 -34.22
CA ALA A 257 19.19 44.50 -34.79
C ALA A 257 19.68 45.80 -34.14
N LEU A 258 19.71 45.88 -32.80
CA LEU A 258 20.26 47.02 -32.07
C LEU A 258 21.71 47.30 -32.44
N GLY A 259 22.55 46.26 -32.52
CA GLY A 259 23.94 46.39 -32.94
C GLY A 259 24.07 47.00 -34.34
N ARG A 260 23.29 46.50 -35.31
CA ARG A 260 23.27 47.04 -36.67
C ARG A 260 22.78 48.49 -36.71
N LEU A 261 21.64 48.78 -36.09
CA LEU A 261 21.05 50.13 -36.10
C LEU A 261 21.95 51.17 -35.42
N ARG A 262 22.65 50.80 -34.32
CA ARG A 262 23.64 51.69 -33.69
C ARG A 262 24.85 51.95 -34.60
N ALA A 263 25.34 50.92 -35.29
CA ALA A 263 26.45 51.06 -36.23
C ALA A 263 26.08 51.91 -37.46
N GLU A 264 24.83 51.80 -37.95
CA GLU A 264 24.32 52.71 -38.99
C GLU A 264 24.20 54.14 -38.46
N ARG A 265 23.56 54.34 -37.29
CA ARG A 265 23.40 55.66 -36.67
C ARG A 265 24.73 56.40 -36.49
N ALA A 266 25.79 55.68 -36.11
CA ALA A 266 27.12 56.24 -35.92
C ALA A 266 27.80 56.69 -37.23
N ARG A 267 27.40 56.12 -38.37
CA ARG A 267 27.91 56.48 -39.70
C ARG A 267 27.12 57.61 -40.36
N THR A 268 25.90 57.89 -39.91
CA THR A 268 25.04 58.92 -40.53
C THR A 268 25.35 60.32 -40.01
N LEU A 269 25.63 61.25 -40.94
CA LEU A 269 25.93 62.65 -40.66
C LEU A 269 24.69 63.45 -40.24
N ASP A 270 23.56 63.26 -40.93
CA ASP A 270 22.29 63.91 -40.58
C ASP A 270 21.41 62.98 -39.73
N ALA A 271 21.58 63.12 -38.41
CA ALA A 271 20.79 62.41 -37.41
C ALA A 271 19.27 62.56 -37.62
N LYS A 272 18.81 63.76 -37.96
CA LYS A 272 17.39 64.10 -37.96
C LYS A 272 16.67 63.45 -39.13
N THR A 273 17.32 63.43 -40.30
CA THR A 273 16.79 62.77 -41.50
C THR A 273 16.81 61.25 -41.33
N TRP A 274 17.87 60.70 -40.75
CA TRP A 274 17.97 59.27 -40.43
C TRP A 274 16.84 58.78 -39.52
N TRP A 275 16.56 59.53 -38.44
CA TRP A 275 15.51 59.19 -37.48
C TRP A 275 14.11 59.18 -38.09
N ARG A 276 13.83 60.06 -39.06
CA ARG A 276 12.49 60.25 -39.63
C ARG A 276 12.18 59.36 -40.83
N GLY A 277 13.20 58.89 -41.55
CA GLY A 277 13.03 58.04 -42.73
C GLY A 277 13.73 56.70 -42.55
N GLU A 278 15.06 56.71 -42.68
CA GLU A 278 15.88 55.49 -42.78
C GLU A 278 15.68 54.51 -41.62
N LEU A 279 15.58 55.00 -40.38
CA LEU A 279 15.34 54.13 -39.22
C LEU A 279 14.00 53.38 -39.33
N VAL A 280 12.94 54.05 -39.78
CA VAL A 280 11.59 53.45 -39.85
C VAL A 280 11.60 52.30 -40.83
N ASP A 281 12.21 52.48 -42.00
CA ASP A 281 12.30 51.45 -43.04
C ASP A 281 13.19 50.28 -42.59
N LEU A 282 14.37 50.57 -42.03
CA LEU A 282 15.29 49.55 -41.53
C LEU A 282 14.67 48.73 -40.38
N LEU A 283 14.01 49.41 -39.44
CA LEU A 283 13.34 48.75 -38.31
C LEU A 283 12.15 47.92 -38.80
N ARG A 284 11.33 48.43 -39.72
CA ARG A 284 10.23 47.66 -40.31
C ARG A 284 10.75 46.41 -41.03
N ALA A 285 11.77 46.54 -41.86
CA ALA A 285 12.36 45.41 -42.58
C ALA A 285 12.90 44.34 -41.60
N GLU A 286 13.54 44.76 -40.51
CA GLU A 286 14.00 43.83 -39.47
C GLU A 286 12.82 43.13 -38.76
N LEU A 287 11.77 43.86 -38.41
CA LEU A 287 10.60 43.30 -37.74
C LEU A 287 9.84 42.32 -38.66
N VAL A 288 9.73 42.60 -39.96
CA VAL A 288 9.19 41.68 -40.97
C VAL A 288 10.02 40.41 -41.02
N ALA A 289 11.34 40.53 -41.19
CA ALA A 289 12.23 39.37 -41.24
C ALA A 289 12.24 38.57 -39.93
N GLN A 290 12.06 39.23 -38.78
CA GLN A 290 11.92 38.58 -37.48
C GLN A 290 10.59 37.85 -37.35
N ALA A 291 9.48 38.46 -37.78
CA ALA A 291 8.16 37.83 -37.79
C ALA A 291 8.14 36.59 -38.69
N GLU A 292 8.64 36.67 -39.93
CA GLU A 292 8.69 35.53 -40.86
C GLU A 292 9.57 34.37 -40.37
N ARG A 293 10.71 34.69 -39.74
CA ARG A 293 11.57 33.66 -39.13
C ARG A 293 10.88 32.99 -37.94
N THR A 294 10.18 33.79 -37.14
CA THR A 294 9.43 33.31 -35.96
C THR A 294 8.23 32.46 -36.39
N GLU A 295 7.48 32.89 -37.40
CA GLU A 295 6.38 32.13 -38.00
C GLU A 295 6.85 30.77 -38.47
N ARG A 296 7.91 30.72 -39.30
CA ARG A 296 8.47 29.46 -39.80
C ARG A 296 8.95 28.55 -38.67
N LEU A 297 9.56 29.10 -37.63
CA LEU A 297 9.99 28.34 -36.46
C LEU A 297 8.81 27.75 -35.69
N ILE A 298 7.75 28.54 -35.45
CA ILE A 298 6.53 28.10 -34.79
C ILE A 298 5.85 27.01 -35.62
N LEU A 299 5.62 27.24 -36.91
CA LEU A 299 4.98 26.29 -37.83
C LEU A 299 5.74 24.97 -37.90
N SER A 300 7.07 25.02 -38.04
CA SER A 300 7.90 23.82 -38.10
C SER A 300 7.89 23.06 -36.77
N GLY A 301 8.02 23.75 -35.64
CA GLY A 301 7.96 23.15 -34.31
C GLY A 301 6.61 22.50 -34.02
N PHE A 302 5.53 23.23 -34.30
CA PHE A 302 4.16 22.74 -34.15
C PHE A 302 3.91 21.50 -35.01
N THR A 303 4.28 21.52 -36.29
CA THR A 303 4.05 20.40 -37.22
C THR A 303 4.78 19.13 -36.74
N SER A 304 5.99 19.30 -36.21
CA SER A 304 6.76 18.20 -35.61
C SER A 304 6.07 17.66 -34.35
N ASP A 305 5.52 18.51 -33.50
CA ASP A 305 4.85 18.12 -32.26
C ASP A 305 3.51 17.44 -32.51
N ALA A 306 2.74 17.93 -33.48
CA ALA A 306 1.48 17.32 -33.89
C ALA A 306 1.70 15.91 -34.47
N SER A 307 2.69 15.75 -35.35
CA SER A 307 3.07 14.43 -35.91
C SER A 307 3.51 13.46 -34.82
N TRP A 308 4.28 13.95 -33.84
CA TRP A 308 4.70 13.17 -32.68
C TRP A 308 3.50 12.71 -31.85
N LEU A 309 2.60 13.63 -31.49
CA LEU A 309 1.43 13.33 -30.67
C LEU A 309 0.54 12.28 -31.34
N GLU A 310 0.29 12.43 -32.64
CA GLU A 310 -0.49 11.46 -33.42
C GLU A 310 0.14 10.07 -33.37
N SER A 311 1.47 9.98 -33.49
CA SER A 311 2.18 8.70 -33.44
C SER A 311 2.07 8.02 -32.06
N GLU A 312 2.14 8.78 -30.97
CA GLU A 312 2.04 8.22 -29.62
C GLU A 312 0.60 7.83 -29.27
N VAL A 313 -0.39 8.63 -29.69
CA VAL A 313 -1.80 8.28 -29.50
C VAL A 313 -2.15 6.99 -30.26
N ARG A 314 -1.66 6.83 -31.49
CA ARG A 314 -1.88 5.60 -32.27
C ARG A 314 -1.24 4.37 -31.62
N ARG A 315 -0.13 4.54 -30.90
CA ARG A 315 0.49 3.44 -30.11
C ARG A 315 -0.37 3.05 -28.91
N LEU A 316 -0.97 4.01 -28.21
CA LEU A 316 -1.85 3.74 -27.08
C LEU A 316 -3.21 3.20 -27.50
N HIS A 317 -3.70 3.62 -28.67
CA HIS A 317 -5.00 3.24 -29.21
C HIS A 317 -4.97 3.06 -30.74
N PRO A 318 -4.67 1.85 -31.25
CA PRO A 318 -4.51 1.59 -32.68
C PRO A 318 -5.73 1.95 -33.54
N ASP A 319 -6.94 1.84 -32.98
CA ASP A 319 -8.20 2.06 -33.69
C ASP A 319 -8.73 3.51 -33.57
N GLY A 320 -7.91 4.44 -33.07
CA GLY A 320 -8.32 5.84 -32.89
C GLY A 320 -8.35 6.63 -34.20
N GLU A 321 -9.33 7.54 -34.35
CA GLU A 321 -9.40 8.46 -35.49
C GLU A 321 -8.16 9.37 -35.58
N ALA A 322 -7.77 9.72 -36.81
CA ALA A 322 -6.65 10.64 -37.07
C ALA A 322 -6.93 12.05 -36.49
N ALA A 323 -5.87 12.79 -36.17
CA ALA A 323 -6.00 14.16 -35.67
C ALA A 323 -6.65 15.08 -36.71
N ARG A 324 -7.48 16.01 -36.26
CA ARG A 324 -8.05 17.03 -37.16
C ARG A 324 -6.91 17.93 -37.65
N PRO A 325 -6.81 18.19 -38.97
CA PRO A 325 -5.80 19.11 -39.47
C PRO A 325 -6.07 20.52 -38.94
N MET A 326 -5.01 21.22 -38.54
CA MET A 326 -5.13 22.62 -38.12
C MET A 326 -5.47 23.55 -39.28
N GLY A 327 -6.11 24.67 -38.93
CA GLY A 327 -6.18 25.85 -39.80
C GLY A 327 -4.81 26.51 -39.98
N ALA A 328 -4.69 27.38 -40.99
CA ALA A 328 -3.46 28.10 -41.27
C ALA A 328 -3.11 29.12 -40.16
N LEU A 329 -1.91 29.01 -39.59
CA LEU A 329 -1.31 30.02 -38.70
C LEU A 329 -0.48 31.00 -39.53
N THR A 330 -0.61 32.30 -39.28
CA THR A 330 0.20 33.33 -39.97
C THR A 330 0.64 34.43 -38.99
N LEU A 331 1.89 34.90 -39.06
CA LEU A 331 2.43 36.03 -38.28
C LEU A 331 3.09 37.03 -39.22
N ARG A 332 2.40 38.12 -39.52
CA ARG A 332 2.86 39.09 -40.53
C ARG A 332 2.97 40.49 -39.94
N VAL A 333 3.96 41.24 -40.40
CA VAL A 333 4.08 42.69 -40.14
C VAL A 333 3.67 43.40 -41.43
N ALA A 334 2.53 44.08 -41.40
CA ALA A 334 2.02 44.86 -42.52
C ALA A 334 2.36 46.34 -42.34
N ALA A 335 2.49 47.08 -43.44
CA ALA A 335 2.57 48.53 -43.39
C ALA A 335 1.23 49.11 -42.91
N SER A 336 1.28 50.09 -42.01
CA SER A 336 0.08 50.83 -41.61
C SER A 336 -0.25 51.89 -42.67
N SER A 337 -1.54 52.15 -42.86
CA SER A 337 -2.03 53.28 -43.65
C SER A 337 -2.14 54.58 -42.83
N GLU A 338 -1.97 54.51 -41.50
CA GLU A 338 -1.99 55.67 -40.60
C GLU A 338 -0.61 56.32 -40.48
N ASP A 339 -0.55 57.65 -40.68
CA ASP A 339 0.67 58.43 -40.52
C ASP A 339 1.23 58.33 -39.09
N GLY A 340 2.51 57.93 -38.99
CA GLY A 340 3.22 57.79 -37.72
C GLY A 340 3.17 56.40 -37.08
N VAL A 341 2.42 55.44 -37.62
CA VAL A 341 2.42 54.05 -37.15
C VAL A 341 3.41 53.21 -37.97
N LEU A 342 4.35 52.53 -37.31
CA LEU A 342 5.41 51.79 -38.01
C LEU A 342 4.87 50.58 -38.79
N GLY A 343 3.78 49.99 -38.34
CA GLY A 343 3.09 48.87 -38.99
C GLY A 343 2.11 48.17 -38.04
N GLU A 344 1.46 47.13 -38.55
CA GLU A 344 0.55 46.28 -37.78
C GLU A 344 1.05 44.85 -37.78
N VAL A 345 1.00 44.20 -36.62
CA VAL A 345 1.33 42.78 -36.48
C VAL A 345 0.04 41.99 -36.46
N VAL A 346 -0.16 41.17 -37.50
CA VAL A 346 -1.35 40.33 -37.69
C VAL A 346 -0.98 38.88 -37.38
N ALA A 347 -1.68 38.29 -36.41
CA ALA A 347 -1.60 36.87 -36.08
C ALA A 347 -2.96 36.22 -36.38
N ARG A 348 -3.06 35.43 -37.46
CA ARG A 348 -4.32 34.74 -37.80
C ARG A 348 -4.42 33.48 -36.93
N GLY A 349 -5.38 33.47 -36.02
CA GLY A 349 -5.51 32.50 -34.91
C GLY A 349 -5.95 33.13 -33.58
N GLY A 350 -5.90 34.46 -33.45
CA GLY A 350 -6.48 35.21 -32.34
C GLY A 350 -7.08 36.54 -32.81
N ASP A 351 -8.18 36.97 -32.21
CA ASP A 351 -9.00 38.12 -32.66
C ASP A 351 -8.36 39.52 -32.53
N ALA A 352 -7.03 39.64 -32.41
CA ALA A 352 -6.39 40.90 -32.04
C ALA A 352 -5.18 41.28 -32.90
N GLU A 353 -5.41 42.21 -33.82
CA GLU A 353 -4.37 43.04 -34.43
C GLU A 353 -3.65 43.85 -33.34
N SER A 354 -2.33 44.02 -33.46
CA SER A 354 -1.57 44.91 -32.57
C SER A 354 -0.73 45.89 -33.35
N ARG A 355 -0.92 47.17 -33.01
CA ARG A 355 -0.22 48.29 -33.62
C ARG A 355 1.19 48.41 -33.07
N LEU A 356 2.15 48.68 -33.94
CA LEU A 356 3.52 49.02 -33.55
C LEU A 356 3.56 50.46 -33.01
N PRO A 357 4.35 50.74 -31.97
CA PRO A 357 4.48 52.09 -31.43
C PRO A 357 5.05 53.05 -32.49
N ALA A 358 4.62 54.30 -32.44
CA ALA A 358 5.15 55.36 -33.29
C ALA A 358 6.61 55.65 -32.96
N VAL A 359 7.42 55.93 -33.99
CA VAL A 359 8.82 56.34 -33.81
C VAL A 359 8.85 57.86 -33.64
N VAL A 360 9.12 58.34 -32.43
CA VAL A 360 9.24 59.78 -32.16
C VAL A 360 10.71 60.19 -32.22
N ALA A 361 11.01 61.20 -33.04
CA ALA A 361 12.37 61.71 -33.18
C ALA A 361 12.85 62.30 -31.85
N GLY A 362 13.93 61.75 -31.30
CA GLY A 362 14.49 62.15 -30.01
C GLY A 362 14.41 61.09 -28.92
N ASP A 363 13.61 60.03 -29.13
CA ASP A 363 13.60 58.86 -28.26
C ASP A 363 14.96 58.14 -28.28
N ALA A 364 15.28 57.45 -27.20
CA ALA A 364 16.44 56.56 -27.19
C ALA A 364 16.19 55.40 -28.16
N LEU A 365 17.12 55.14 -29.09
CA LEU A 365 17.02 54.06 -30.09
C LEU A 365 16.67 52.71 -29.46
N ASP A 366 17.27 52.45 -28.30
CA ASP A 366 17.03 51.25 -27.52
C ASP A 366 15.56 51.12 -27.10
N GLN A 367 14.92 52.21 -26.66
CA GLN A 367 13.52 52.21 -26.24
C GLN A 367 12.57 51.95 -27.42
N VAL A 368 12.85 52.55 -28.59
CA VAL A 368 12.05 52.37 -29.80
C VAL A 368 12.11 50.91 -30.28
N VAL A 369 13.31 50.34 -30.34
CA VAL A 369 13.51 48.96 -30.78
C VAL A 369 12.91 47.97 -29.77
N GLU A 370 13.10 48.20 -28.47
CA GLU A 370 12.48 47.38 -27.42
C GLU A 370 10.95 47.43 -27.47
N GLY A 371 10.37 48.62 -27.67
CA GLY A 371 8.93 48.80 -27.81
C GLY A 371 8.35 48.01 -29.01
N CYS A 372 8.99 48.14 -30.17
CA CYS A 372 8.55 47.44 -31.38
C CYS A 372 8.76 45.92 -31.31
N ALA A 373 9.94 45.47 -30.85
CA ALA A 373 10.23 44.05 -30.67
C ALA A 373 9.29 43.41 -29.64
N GLY A 374 8.92 44.16 -28.59
CA GLY A 374 7.96 43.73 -27.58
C GLY A 374 6.57 43.41 -28.15
N VAL A 375 6.12 44.13 -29.18
CA VAL A 375 4.85 43.82 -29.87
C VAL A 375 4.94 42.49 -30.60
N VAL A 376 6.02 42.27 -31.37
CA VAL A 376 6.25 41.01 -32.11
C VAL A 376 6.34 39.82 -31.14
N VAL A 377 7.04 39.98 -30.02
CA VAL A 377 7.14 38.95 -28.96
C VAL A 377 5.75 38.59 -28.41
N ARG A 378 4.93 39.59 -28.07
CA ARG A 378 3.57 39.33 -27.56
C ARG A 378 2.70 38.60 -28.58
N GLN A 379 2.80 38.97 -29.85
CA GLN A 379 2.04 38.32 -30.91
C GLN A 379 2.53 36.90 -31.20
N ALA A 380 3.84 36.65 -31.12
CA ALA A 380 4.39 35.30 -31.20
C ALA A 380 3.87 34.40 -30.07
N TRP A 381 3.73 34.92 -28.84
CA TRP A 381 3.14 34.16 -27.72
C TRP A 381 1.67 33.85 -27.91
N LYS A 382 0.88 34.82 -28.36
CA LYS A 382 -0.54 34.57 -28.70
C LYS A 382 -0.69 33.51 -29.79
N LEU A 383 0.15 33.56 -30.81
CA LEU A 383 0.11 32.57 -31.89
C LEU A 383 0.48 31.16 -31.39
N LEU A 384 1.48 31.05 -30.50
CA LEU A 384 1.85 29.78 -29.88
C LEU A 384 0.74 29.21 -29.00
N ASP A 385 0.05 30.05 -28.24
CA ASP A 385 -1.08 29.65 -27.40
C ASP A 385 -2.25 29.15 -28.27
N ALA A 386 -2.65 29.96 -29.27
CA ALA A 386 -3.69 29.61 -30.23
C ALA A 386 -3.37 28.34 -31.05
N ALA A 387 -2.08 28.07 -31.31
CA ALA A 387 -1.66 26.86 -32.00
C ALA A 387 -1.81 25.60 -31.15
N TYR A 388 -1.46 25.64 -29.86
CA TYR A 388 -1.45 24.44 -29.00
C TYR A 388 -2.78 24.15 -28.33
N GLU A 389 -3.64 25.16 -28.12
CA GLU A 389 -4.96 24.97 -27.49
C GLU A 389 -5.80 23.86 -28.18
N PRO A 390 -5.91 23.81 -29.53
CA PRO A 390 -6.62 22.72 -30.20
C PRO A 390 -5.99 21.34 -29.99
N LEU A 391 -4.66 21.23 -29.83
CA LEU A 391 -3.99 19.95 -29.58
C LEU A 391 -4.29 19.42 -28.19
N PHE A 392 -4.29 20.29 -27.17
CA PHE A 392 -4.65 19.89 -25.81
C PHE A 392 -6.13 19.49 -25.71
N ALA A 393 -7.02 20.23 -26.38
CA ALA A 393 -8.44 19.89 -26.44
C ALA A 393 -8.67 18.52 -27.11
N ASP A 394 -8.08 18.29 -28.29
CA ASP A 394 -8.16 17.01 -29.01
C ASP A 394 -7.63 15.84 -28.17
N LEU A 395 -6.54 16.04 -27.42
CA LEU A 395 -6.00 15.02 -26.52
C LEU A 395 -6.99 14.64 -25.39
N VAL A 396 -7.66 15.63 -24.79
CA VAL A 396 -8.67 15.41 -23.74
C VAL A 396 -9.89 14.67 -24.29
N ASP A 397 -10.36 15.05 -25.48
CA ASP A 397 -11.51 14.41 -26.12
C ASP A 397 -11.22 12.94 -26.46
N ARG A 398 -10.02 12.63 -26.96
CA ARG A 398 -9.57 11.25 -27.22
C ARG A 398 -9.48 10.41 -25.95
N GLN A 399 -8.96 10.99 -24.86
CA GLN A 399 -8.90 10.31 -23.56
C GLN A 399 -10.30 9.94 -23.06
N ARG A 400 -11.28 10.84 -23.22
CA ARG A 400 -12.68 10.57 -22.86
C ARG A 400 -13.29 9.47 -23.72
N ALA A 401 -13.10 9.53 -25.04
CA ALA A 401 -13.62 8.52 -25.97
C ALA A 401 -13.07 7.11 -25.64
N TRP A 402 -11.78 7.02 -25.30
CA TRP A 402 -11.13 5.78 -24.87
C TRP A 402 -11.76 5.21 -23.59
N ALA A 403 -11.97 6.05 -22.58
CA ALA A 403 -12.57 5.62 -21.31
C ALA A 403 -13.98 5.04 -21.51
N VAL A 404 -14.79 5.68 -22.36
CA VAL A 404 -16.15 5.21 -22.70
C VAL A 404 -16.11 3.87 -23.46
N ALA A 405 -15.22 3.70 -24.43
CA ALA A 405 -15.10 2.46 -25.20
C ALA A 405 -14.76 1.25 -24.31
N ARG A 406 -13.92 1.47 -23.29
CA ARG A 406 -13.47 0.45 -22.35
C ARG A 406 -14.50 0.12 -21.26
N GLU A 407 -15.26 1.09 -20.78
CA GLU A 407 -16.37 0.83 -19.85
C GLU A 407 -17.43 -0.09 -20.50
N ASN A 408 -17.65 0.07 -21.81
CA ASN A 408 -18.58 -0.74 -22.58
C ASN A 408 -18.09 -2.17 -22.88
N SER A 409 -16.81 -2.50 -22.65
CA SER A 409 -16.25 -3.83 -22.98
C SER A 409 -16.39 -4.88 -21.87
N GLY A 410 -16.93 -4.55 -20.69
CA GLY A 410 -17.51 -5.52 -19.74
C GLY A 410 -16.56 -6.45 -18.97
N GLU A 411 -15.25 -6.20 -18.92
CA GLU A 411 -14.29 -7.01 -18.14
C GLU A 411 -14.26 -6.57 -16.66
N ARG A 412 -15.07 -7.21 -15.79
CA ARG A 412 -14.95 -7.07 -14.31
C ARG A 412 -14.62 -8.41 -13.68
N GLU A 413 -13.36 -8.57 -13.27
CA GLU A 413 -12.86 -9.72 -12.51
C GLU A 413 -13.33 -9.65 -11.04
N GLN A 414 -13.79 -10.78 -10.48
CA GLN A 414 -14.29 -10.87 -9.09
C GLN A 414 -13.16 -10.59 -8.07
N ARG A 415 -13.25 -9.46 -7.37
CA ARG A 415 -12.29 -9.03 -6.34
C ARG A 415 -12.82 -9.35 -4.94
N VAL A 416 -12.01 -10.01 -4.10
CA VAL A 416 -12.34 -10.35 -2.71
C VAL A 416 -12.45 -9.10 -1.85
N ASP A 417 -13.58 -8.93 -1.14
CA ASP A 417 -13.86 -7.76 -0.28
C ASP A 417 -13.35 -7.98 1.16
N TRP A 418 -12.10 -7.59 1.39
CA TRP A 418 -11.43 -7.65 2.71
C TRP A 418 -12.10 -6.80 3.80
N HIS A 419 -12.86 -5.75 3.44
CA HIS A 419 -13.59 -4.94 4.41
C HIS A 419 -14.79 -5.67 4.99
N THR A 420 -15.41 -6.52 4.19
CA THR A 420 -16.52 -7.38 4.63
C THR A 420 -16.01 -8.47 5.59
N LEU A 421 -14.86 -9.09 5.31
CA LEU A 421 -14.22 -10.02 6.25
C LEU A 421 -13.93 -9.39 7.61
N ALA A 422 -13.23 -8.24 7.64
CA ALA A 422 -12.79 -7.61 8.87
C ALA A 422 -13.97 -7.25 9.79
N ARG A 423 -15.05 -6.70 9.22
CA ARG A 423 -16.27 -6.36 9.97
C ARG A 423 -16.98 -7.60 10.51
N ALA A 424 -17.16 -8.62 9.67
CA ALA A 424 -17.86 -9.85 10.06
C ALA A 424 -17.10 -10.60 11.17
N ALA A 425 -15.78 -10.74 11.06
CA ALA A 425 -14.95 -11.41 12.06
C ALA A 425 -14.95 -10.67 13.41
N THR A 426 -14.85 -9.33 13.40
CA THR A 426 -14.89 -8.51 14.62
C THR A 426 -16.23 -8.63 15.35
N ALA A 427 -17.34 -8.54 14.60
CA ALA A 427 -18.68 -8.67 15.16
C ALA A 427 -18.90 -10.05 15.81
N LEU A 428 -18.43 -11.11 15.15
CA LEU A 428 -18.54 -12.47 15.68
C LEU A 428 -17.73 -12.64 16.97
N ALA A 429 -16.48 -12.17 17.02
CA ALA A 429 -15.65 -12.20 18.24
C ALA A 429 -16.32 -11.48 19.41
N GLY A 430 -16.89 -10.29 19.16
CA GLY A 430 -17.64 -9.52 20.16
C GLY A 430 -18.83 -10.29 20.72
N SER A 431 -19.60 -10.96 19.86
CA SER A 431 -20.76 -11.76 20.28
C SER A 431 -20.37 -12.95 21.17
N ILE A 432 -19.28 -13.64 20.86
CA ILE A 432 -18.78 -14.78 21.64
C ILE A 432 -18.32 -14.32 23.03
N ASN A 433 -17.57 -13.22 23.10
CA ASN A 433 -17.08 -12.66 24.37
C ASN A 433 -18.19 -12.09 25.27
N ALA A 434 -19.29 -11.59 24.68
CA ALA A 434 -20.48 -11.19 25.45
C ALA A 434 -21.20 -12.41 26.05
N ALA A 435 -21.31 -13.50 25.29
CA ALA A 435 -21.89 -14.76 25.78
C ALA A 435 -21.05 -15.38 26.91
N LEU A 436 -19.71 -15.35 26.79
CA LEU A 436 -18.81 -15.88 27.82
C LEU A 436 -18.91 -15.14 29.16
N ARG A 437 -19.16 -13.83 29.15
CA ARG A 437 -19.31 -13.00 30.37
C ARG A 437 -20.66 -13.15 31.07
N SER A 438 -21.69 -13.58 30.33
CA SER A 438 -23.04 -13.77 30.87
C SER A 438 -23.31 -15.21 31.35
N SER A 439 -22.47 -16.17 30.92
CA SER A 439 -22.45 -17.55 31.40
C SER A 439 -21.61 -17.70 32.65
#